data_AF-A0A0J9YEK6-F1
#
_entry.id   AF-A0A0J9YEK6-F1
#
_cell.length_a   1.000
_cell.length_b   1.000
_cell.length_c   1.000
_cell.angle_alpha   90.00
_cell.angle_beta   90.00
_cell.angle_gamma   90.00
#
_symmetry.space_group_name_H-M   'P 1'
#
loop_
_entity.id
_entity.type
_entity.pdbx_description
1 polymer ?
#
loop_
_entity_poly.entity_id
_entity_poly.type
_entity_poly.pdbx_seq_one_letter_code
_entity_poly.pdbx_strand_id
1 'polypeptide(L)'
;IPEKIDKICQTDGREQQQSLNFHLQLHTAKDHKEIDAEILCETNNNNHRLFYDQQIIATLQESVKQLMKAKIELRKLASDIQLTIREELRVIRKETETRIDCIINSLMKRYQKEINARKRLHNKLVEMNGNIRVFCRIRPALESNYSKLSLFIDPFDNGSIIIDNINGDRRKFNCDRAFNEKHTQSDVSIIVI
;
A
#
# COMPACT_ATOMS: atom_id res chain seq x y z
N ILE A 1 -39.86 -86.08 -103.61
CA ILE A 1 -41.03 -85.32 -103.12
C ILE A 1 -41.42 -85.93 -101.76
N PRO A 2 -41.76 -85.21 -100.67
CA PRO A 2 -41.10 -84.11 -99.93
C PRO A 2 -41.32 -84.20 -98.36
N GLU A 3 -40.66 -83.38 -97.50
CA GLU A 3 -41.13 -82.25 -96.62
C GLU A 3 -41.91 -82.55 -95.29
N LYS A 4 -41.40 -82.20 -94.08
CA LYS A 4 -41.53 -80.95 -93.24
C LYS A 4 -42.41 -81.23 -91.98
N ILE A 5 -42.30 -80.70 -90.73
CA ILE A 5 -41.87 -79.41 -90.15
C ILE A 5 -41.34 -79.61 -88.70
N ASP A 6 -40.40 -78.74 -88.34
CA ASP A 6 -39.76 -78.37 -87.07
C ASP A 6 -40.49 -78.55 -85.73
N LYS A 7 -39.70 -78.88 -84.68
CA LYS A 7 -39.70 -78.13 -83.40
C LYS A 7 -38.30 -78.13 -82.76
N ILE A 8 -37.82 -76.92 -82.59
CA ILE A 8 -36.50 -76.47 -82.13
C ILE A 8 -36.34 -76.64 -80.61
N CYS A 9 -35.16 -77.14 -80.21
CA CYS A 9 -34.34 -76.88 -79.01
C CYS A 9 -35.03 -76.53 -77.66
N GLN A 10 -34.99 -77.43 -76.66
CA GLN A 10 -35.22 -77.08 -75.25
C GLN A 10 -34.36 -77.83 -74.20
N THR A 11 -33.38 -78.65 -74.58
CA THR A 11 -32.58 -79.43 -73.59
C THR A 11 -31.16 -78.90 -73.35
N ASP A 12 -30.63 -77.98 -74.17
CA ASP A 12 -29.27 -77.43 -74.00
C ASP A 12 -29.25 -76.14 -73.12
N GLY A 13 -30.37 -75.41 -73.08
CA GLY A 13 -30.49 -74.17 -72.31
C GLY A 13 -30.59 -74.36 -70.81
N ARG A 14 -31.13 -75.49 -70.31
CA ARG A 14 -31.36 -75.71 -68.88
C ARG A 14 -30.11 -76.11 -68.11
N GLU A 15 -29.24 -76.95 -68.69
CA GLU A 15 -27.96 -77.31 -68.08
C GLU A 15 -26.97 -76.13 -68.11
N GLN A 16 -26.94 -75.38 -69.22
CA GLN A 16 -26.15 -74.15 -69.31
C GLN A 16 -26.67 -73.05 -68.36
N GLN A 17 -28.00 -72.89 -68.21
CA GLN A 17 -28.59 -71.98 -67.22
C GLN A 17 -28.35 -72.42 -65.77
N GLN A 18 -28.33 -73.72 -65.47
CA GLN A 18 -27.99 -74.23 -64.13
C GLN A 18 -26.51 -74.03 -63.83
N SER A 19 -25.62 -74.29 -64.77
CA SER A 19 -24.17 -74.03 -64.61
C SER A 19 -23.88 -72.54 -64.47
N LEU A 20 -24.54 -71.68 -65.24
CA LEU A 20 -24.39 -70.23 -65.15
C LEU A 20 -24.94 -69.69 -63.81
N ASN A 21 -26.08 -70.19 -63.34
CA ASN A 21 -26.61 -69.83 -62.01
C ASN A 21 -25.69 -70.30 -60.88
N PHE A 22 -25.11 -71.50 -60.99
CA PHE A 22 -24.18 -72.01 -59.98
C PHE A 22 -22.88 -71.20 -59.95
N HIS A 23 -22.35 -70.81 -61.11
CA HIS A 23 -21.16 -69.96 -61.19
C HIS A 23 -21.45 -68.54 -60.68
N LEU A 24 -22.64 -67.99 -60.98
CA LEU A 24 -23.10 -66.70 -60.47
C LEU A 24 -23.28 -66.75 -58.95
N GLN A 25 -23.86 -67.81 -58.40
CA GLN A 25 -23.98 -68.05 -56.95
C GLN A 25 -22.62 -68.20 -56.26
N LEU A 26 -21.65 -68.84 -56.92
CA LEU A 26 -20.29 -68.96 -56.38
C LEU A 26 -19.53 -67.63 -56.42
N HIS A 27 -19.72 -66.81 -57.46
CA HIS A 27 -19.10 -65.49 -57.55
C HIS A 27 -19.70 -64.55 -56.51
N THR A 28 -21.03 -64.48 -56.40
CA THR A 28 -21.70 -63.67 -55.37
C THR A 28 -21.33 -64.14 -53.96
N ALA A 29 -21.22 -65.45 -53.71
CA ALA A 29 -20.78 -65.97 -52.42
C ALA A 29 -19.30 -65.68 -52.11
N LYS A 30 -18.43 -65.53 -53.12
CA LYS A 30 -17.04 -65.09 -52.94
C LYS A 30 -16.97 -63.59 -52.67
N ASP A 31 -17.69 -62.78 -53.44
CA ASP A 31 -17.77 -61.34 -53.26
C ASP A 31 -18.34 -60.97 -51.88
N HIS A 32 -19.39 -61.67 -51.43
CA HIS A 32 -19.94 -61.50 -50.07
C HIS A 32 -18.92 -61.84 -48.97
N LYS A 33 -18.14 -62.92 -49.13
CA LYS A 33 -17.09 -63.27 -48.16
C LYS A 33 -15.95 -62.26 -48.11
N GLU A 34 -15.62 -61.64 -49.23
CA GLU A 34 -14.59 -60.61 -49.32
C GLU A 34 -15.06 -59.30 -48.65
N ILE A 35 -16.30 -58.90 -48.90
CA ILE A 35 -16.95 -57.76 -48.22
C ILE A 35 -17.06 -58.00 -46.71
N ASP A 36 -17.48 -59.20 -46.29
CA ASP A 36 -17.57 -59.56 -44.87
C ASP A 36 -16.20 -59.50 -44.17
N ALA A 37 -15.14 -59.89 -44.87
CA ALA A 37 -13.76 -59.81 -44.35
C ALA A 37 -13.26 -58.37 -44.23
N GLU A 38 -13.61 -57.51 -45.18
CA GLU A 38 -13.26 -56.08 -45.16
C GLU A 38 -13.99 -55.34 -44.03
N ILE A 39 -15.30 -55.59 -43.87
CA ILE A 39 -16.10 -55.07 -42.74
C ILE A 39 -15.50 -55.51 -41.41
N LEU A 40 -15.10 -56.79 -41.27
CA LEU A 40 -14.49 -57.28 -40.03
C LEU A 40 -13.16 -56.57 -39.71
N CYS A 41 -12.33 -56.32 -40.74
CA CYS A 41 -11.07 -55.60 -40.60
C CYS A 41 -11.29 -54.15 -40.13
N GLU A 42 -12.21 -53.42 -40.77
CA GLU A 42 -12.57 -52.06 -40.35
C GLU A 42 -13.18 -52.03 -38.94
N THR A 43 -14.03 -52.99 -38.61
CA THR A 43 -14.65 -53.09 -37.29
C THR A 43 -13.59 -53.29 -36.20
N ASN A 44 -12.59 -54.13 -36.45
CA ASN A 44 -11.46 -54.33 -35.54
C ASN A 44 -10.59 -53.08 -35.38
N ASN A 45 -10.30 -52.37 -36.47
CA ASN A 45 -9.56 -51.10 -36.41
C ASN A 45 -10.32 -50.04 -35.61
N ASN A 46 -11.63 -49.92 -35.83
CA ASN A 46 -12.48 -48.99 -35.10
C ASN A 46 -12.56 -49.34 -33.61
N ASN A 47 -12.67 -50.63 -33.26
CA ASN A 47 -12.66 -51.07 -31.86
C ASN A 47 -11.32 -50.79 -31.16
N HIS A 48 -10.20 -51.00 -31.85
CA HIS A 48 -8.88 -50.69 -31.29
C HIS A 48 -8.71 -49.19 -31.04
N ARG A 49 -9.16 -48.35 -31.98
CA ARG A 49 -9.16 -46.88 -31.82
C ARG A 49 -10.07 -46.44 -30.66
N LEU A 50 -11.27 -46.98 -30.57
CA LEU A 50 -12.22 -46.69 -29.49
C LEU A 50 -11.62 -47.02 -28.12
N PHE A 51 -10.88 -48.12 -28.01
CA PHE A 51 -10.21 -48.52 -26.77
C PHE A 51 -9.15 -47.49 -26.33
N TYR A 52 -8.31 -46.99 -27.25
CA TYR A 52 -7.33 -45.95 -26.92
C TYR A 52 -8.00 -44.63 -26.57
N ASP A 53 -9.01 -44.22 -27.34
CA ASP A 53 -9.76 -42.99 -27.07
C ASP A 53 -10.40 -43.06 -25.67
N GLN A 54 -10.93 -44.22 -25.28
CA GLN A 54 -11.51 -44.44 -23.94
C GLN A 54 -10.45 -44.36 -22.82
N GLN A 55 -9.24 -44.89 -23.05
CA GLN A 55 -8.14 -44.77 -22.11
C GLN A 55 -7.68 -43.31 -21.95
N ILE A 56 -7.56 -42.57 -23.06
CA ILE A 56 -7.21 -41.14 -23.05
C ILE A 56 -8.27 -40.34 -22.29
N ILE A 57 -9.56 -40.57 -22.58
CA ILE A 57 -10.67 -39.91 -21.89
C ILE A 57 -10.58 -40.16 -20.38
N ALA A 58 -10.34 -41.41 -19.95
CA ALA A 58 -10.22 -41.73 -18.53
C ALA A 58 -9.07 -40.96 -17.85
N THR A 59 -7.91 -40.89 -18.49
CA THR A 59 -6.75 -40.14 -17.95
C THR A 59 -7.02 -38.63 -17.88
N LEU A 60 -7.68 -38.06 -18.90
CA LEU A 60 -8.05 -36.64 -18.92
C LEU A 60 -9.13 -36.32 -17.88
N GLN A 61 -10.09 -37.22 -17.66
CA GLN A 61 -11.11 -37.05 -16.63
C GLN A 61 -10.49 -37.00 -15.23
N GLU A 62 -9.49 -37.85 -14.95
CA GLU A 62 -8.79 -37.84 -13.67
C GLU A 62 -7.95 -36.57 -13.49
N SER A 63 -7.24 -36.11 -14.53
CA SER A 63 -6.45 -34.88 -14.45
C SER A 63 -7.34 -33.64 -14.22
N VAL A 64 -8.50 -33.55 -14.88
CA VAL A 64 -9.49 -32.49 -14.65
C VAL A 64 -10.00 -32.54 -13.20
N LYS A 65 -10.28 -33.72 -12.66
CA LYS A 65 -10.72 -33.88 -11.27
C LYS A 65 -9.67 -33.40 -10.27
N GLN A 66 -8.39 -33.70 -10.51
CA GLN A 66 -7.28 -33.21 -9.70
C GLN A 66 -7.15 -31.69 -9.78
N LEU A 67 -7.22 -31.11 -10.98
CA LEU A 67 -7.19 -29.65 -11.18
C LEU A 67 -8.36 -28.95 -10.49
N MET A 68 -9.56 -29.53 -10.50
CA MET A 68 -10.72 -28.98 -9.77
C MET A 68 -10.48 -28.95 -8.26
N LYS A 69 -9.93 -30.03 -7.69
CA LYS A 69 -9.57 -30.08 -6.26
C LYS A 69 -8.55 -29.01 -5.90
N ALA A 70 -7.45 -28.94 -6.65
CA ALA A 70 -6.39 -27.95 -6.44
C ALA A 70 -6.93 -26.50 -6.55
N LYS A 71 -7.81 -26.23 -7.51
CA LYS A 71 -8.47 -24.92 -7.66
C LYS A 71 -9.31 -24.54 -6.44
N ILE A 72 -10.04 -25.48 -5.86
CA ILE A 72 -10.86 -25.24 -4.66
C ILE A 72 -9.95 -24.95 -3.46
N GLU A 73 -8.89 -25.72 -3.27
CA GLU A 73 -7.91 -25.52 -2.20
C GLU A 73 -7.21 -24.16 -2.31
N LEU A 74 -6.77 -23.79 -3.52
CA LEU A 74 -6.16 -22.48 -3.76
C LEU A 74 -7.12 -21.32 -3.44
N ARG A 75 -8.41 -21.47 -3.75
CA ARG A 75 -9.41 -20.45 -3.38
C ARG A 75 -9.61 -20.34 -1.88
N LYS A 76 -9.62 -21.46 -1.17
CA LYS A 76 -9.70 -21.47 0.30
C LYS A 76 -8.48 -20.79 0.90
N LEU A 77 -7.27 -21.19 0.49
CA LEU A 77 -6.03 -20.59 0.95
C LEU A 77 -5.97 -19.08 0.68
N ALA A 78 -6.38 -18.64 -0.51
CA ALA A 78 -6.44 -17.21 -0.83
C ALA A 78 -7.40 -16.45 0.09
N SER A 79 -8.57 -17.04 0.40
CA SER A 79 -9.53 -16.46 1.36
C SER A 79 -8.96 -16.40 2.78
N ASP A 80 -8.31 -17.46 3.23
CA ASP A 80 -7.71 -17.54 4.58
C ASP A 80 -6.57 -16.51 4.75
N ILE A 81 -5.74 -16.35 3.71
CA ILE A 81 -4.69 -15.32 3.67
C ILE A 81 -5.32 -13.92 3.73
N GLN A 82 -6.38 -13.66 2.96
CA GLN A 82 -7.06 -12.36 2.99
C GLN A 82 -7.63 -12.04 4.38
N LEU A 83 -8.22 -13.03 5.06
CA LEU A 83 -8.73 -12.86 6.42
C LEU A 83 -7.61 -12.59 7.42
N THR A 84 -6.52 -13.35 7.32
CA THR A 84 -5.34 -13.19 8.18
C THR A 84 -4.73 -11.81 8.02
N ILE A 85 -4.49 -11.36 6.79
CA ILE A 85 -3.95 -10.02 6.50
C ILE A 85 -4.87 -8.93 7.08
N ARG A 86 -6.20 -9.07 6.92
CA ARG A 86 -7.15 -8.09 7.46
C ARG A 86 -7.05 -7.98 8.97
N GLU A 87 -6.93 -9.11 9.66
CA GLU A 87 -6.85 -9.14 11.12
C GLU A 87 -5.52 -8.61 11.64
N GLU A 88 -4.40 -9.01 11.02
CA GLU A 88 -3.07 -8.48 11.35
C GLU A 88 -3.00 -6.96 11.15
N LEU A 89 -3.53 -6.44 10.03
CA LEU A 89 -3.60 -5.00 9.79
C LEU A 89 -4.47 -4.30 10.84
N ARG A 90 -5.56 -4.92 11.30
CA ARG A 90 -6.42 -4.37 12.35
C ARG A 90 -5.68 -4.27 13.68
N VAL A 91 -4.92 -5.32 14.05
CA VAL A 91 -4.11 -5.36 15.27
C VAL A 91 -3.00 -4.31 15.21
N ILE A 92 -2.22 -4.30 14.14
CA ILE A 92 -1.13 -3.33 13.94
C ILE A 92 -1.66 -1.90 14.02
N ARG A 93 -2.76 -1.59 13.31
CA ARG A 93 -3.37 -0.25 13.36
C ARG A 93 -3.70 0.15 14.79
N LYS A 94 -4.42 -0.69 15.53
CA LYS A 94 -4.81 -0.41 16.91
C LYS A 94 -3.59 -0.23 17.84
N GLU A 95 -2.58 -1.06 17.68
CA GLU A 95 -1.35 -0.94 18.46
C GLU A 95 -0.59 0.36 18.15
N THR A 96 -0.50 0.74 16.87
CA THR A 96 0.13 2.00 16.48
C THR A 96 -0.62 3.22 17.01
N GLU A 97 -1.95 3.24 16.92
CA GLU A 97 -2.80 4.31 17.47
C GLU A 97 -2.57 4.46 18.98
N THR A 98 -2.66 3.37 19.72
CA THR A 98 -2.47 3.40 21.18
C THR A 98 -1.05 3.83 21.57
N ARG A 99 -0.01 3.38 20.87
CA ARG A 99 1.38 3.83 21.10
C ARG A 99 1.55 5.32 20.84
N ILE A 100 1.00 5.82 19.73
CA ILE A 100 1.04 7.25 19.39
C ILE A 100 0.34 8.07 20.47
N ASP A 101 -0.85 7.69 20.88
CA ASP A 101 -1.60 8.37 21.94
C ASP A 101 -0.84 8.39 23.26
N CYS A 102 -0.19 7.28 23.64
CA CYS A 102 0.63 7.21 24.85
C CYS A 102 1.83 8.19 24.77
N ILE A 103 2.52 8.23 23.63
CA ILE A 103 3.65 9.12 23.41
C ILE A 103 3.21 10.58 23.48
N ILE A 104 2.14 10.95 22.76
CA ILE A 104 1.61 12.31 22.75
C ILE A 104 1.21 12.74 24.16
N ASN A 105 0.47 11.91 24.88
CA ASN A 105 0.04 12.21 26.25
C ASN A 105 1.22 12.37 27.21
N SER A 106 2.26 11.54 27.07
CA SER A 106 3.49 11.65 27.86
C SER A 106 4.24 12.95 27.56
N LEU A 107 4.39 13.29 26.27
CA LEU A 107 5.04 14.53 25.84
C LEU A 107 4.29 15.76 26.34
N MET A 108 2.96 15.79 26.19
CA MET A 108 2.12 16.89 26.68
C MET A 108 2.25 17.07 28.19
N LYS A 109 2.27 15.97 28.97
CA LYS A 109 2.49 16.03 30.43
C LYS A 109 3.86 16.59 30.77
N ARG A 110 4.92 16.18 30.07
CA ARG A 110 6.29 16.68 30.31
C ARG A 110 6.40 18.16 29.94
N TYR A 111 5.82 18.57 28.82
CA TYR A 111 5.77 19.95 28.38
C TYR A 111 5.02 20.83 29.38
N GLN A 112 3.85 20.38 29.86
CA GLN A 112 3.10 21.13 30.87
C GLN A 112 3.88 21.29 32.18
N LYS A 113 4.59 20.25 32.62
CA LYS A 113 5.47 20.31 33.79
C LYS A 113 6.59 21.33 33.61
N GLU A 114 7.21 21.37 32.42
CA GLU A 114 8.24 22.36 32.10
C GLU A 114 7.66 23.78 32.14
N ILE A 115 6.53 24.04 31.45
CA ILE A 115 5.89 25.36 31.44
C ILE A 115 5.60 25.82 32.87
N ASN A 116 5.01 24.95 33.68
CA ASN A 116 4.66 25.27 35.05
C ASN A 116 5.92 25.56 35.89
N ALA A 117 6.99 24.78 35.71
CA ALA A 117 8.27 25.02 36.37
C ALA A 117 8.88 26.36 35.92
N ARG A 118 8.87 26.66 34.62
CA ARG A 118 9.37 27.90 34.05
C ARG A 118 8.63 29.11 34.59
N LYS A 119 7.29 29.08 34.58
CA LYS A 119 6.45 30.14 35.16
C LYS A 119 6.74 30.35 36.65
N ARG A 120 6.80 29.25 37.42
CA ARG A 120 7.08 29.31 38.86
C ARG A 120 8.46 29.91 39.15
N LEU A 121 9.48 29.47 38.42
CA LEU A 121 10.85 29.96 38.59
C LEU A 121 10.97 31.43 38.16
N HIS A 122 10.33 31.80 37.05
CA HIS A 122 10.28 33.18 36.58
C HIS A 122 9.61 34.09 37.60
N ASN A 123 8.42 33.72 38.10
CA ASN A 123 7.72 34.50 39.11
C ASN A 123 8.56 34.64 40.38
N LYS A 124 9.16 33.56 40.86
CA LYS A 124 10.04 33.62 42.05
C LYS A 124 11.24 34.54 41.83
N LEU A 125 11.84 34.52 40.63
CA LEU A 125 12.94 35.42 40.29
C LEU A 125 12.48 36.88 40.25
N VAL A 126 11.30 37.15 39.68
CA VAL A 126 10.70 38.50 39.67
C VAL A 126 10.39 38.97 41.09
N GLU A 127 9.77 38.15 41.92
CA GLU A 127 9.45 38.45 43.32
C GLU A 127 10.69 38.75 44.15
N MET A 128 11.75 37.95 44.00
CA MET A 128 13.03 38.17 44.70
C MET A 128 13.73 39.46 44.25
N ASN A 129 13.58 39.85 42.98
CA ASN A 129 14.12 41.09 42.46
C ASN A 129 13.21 42.30 42.73
N GLY A 130 12.01 42.09 43.28
CA GLY A 130 11.00 43.12 43.47
C GLY A 130 10.01 43.23 42.30
N ASN A 131 8.73 43.36 42.67
CA ASN A 131 7.63 43.47 41.70
C ASN A 131 7.57 44.83 40.99
N ILE A 132 8.11 45.88 41.61
CA ILE A 132 8.21 47.21 41.02
C ILE A 132 9.63 47.37 40.48
N ARG A 133 9.74 47.73 39.20
CA ARG A 133 11.01 48.01 38.55
C ARG A 133 11.05 49.45 38.08
N VAL A 134 12.14 50.15 38.40
CA VAL A 134 12.43 51.52 38.00
C VAL A 134 13.60 51.48 37.03
N PHE A 135 13.33 51.85 35.79
CA PHE A 135 14.34 52.02 34.76
C PHE A 135 14.49 53.49 34.42
N CYS A 136 15.71 53.93 34.17
CA CYS A 136 15.97 55.30 33.75
C CYS A 136 16.58 55.31 32.35
N ARG A 137 16.10 56.19 31.47
CA ARG A 137 16.67 56.38 30.13
C ARG A 137 17.05 57.83 29.93
N ILE A 138 18.33 58.06 29.71
CA ILE A 138 18.88 59.36 29.35
C ILE A 138 18.58 59.59 27.87
N ARG A 139 17.85 60.66 27.57
CA ARG A 139 17.55 61.06 26.19
C ARG A 139 18.77 61.76 25.60
N PRO A 140 19.18 61.43 24.36
CA PRO A 140 20.23 62.17 23.65
C PRO A 140 19.96 63.68 23.62
N ALA A 141 21.00 64.47 23.89
CA ALA A 141 20.91 65.92 23.81
C ALA A 141 20.62 66.39 22.38
N LEU A 142 19.69 67.32 22.22
CA LEU A 142 19.47 68.01 20.95
C LEU A 142 20.52 69.11 20.81
N GLU A 143 21.05 69.34 19.60
CA GLU A 143 22.18 70.25 19.35
C GLU A 143 21.99 71.69 19.90
N SER A 144 20.76 72.12 20.12
CA SER A 144 20.42 73.43 20.67
C SER A 144 20.39 73.54 22.20
N ASN A 145 20.50 72.43 22.94
CA ASN A 145 20.23 72.35 24.39
C ASN A 145 21.37 71.71 25.20
N TYR A 146 22.63 72.05 24.90
CA TYR A 146 23.77 71.70 25.77
C TYR A 146 23.74 72.56 27.04
N SER A 147 22.77 72.33 27.92
CA SER A 147 22.85 72.82 29.30
C SER A 147 23.97 72.07 30.02
N LYS A 148 24.74 72.79 30.84
CA LYS A 148 25.98 72.39 31.55
C LYS A 148 25.85 71.21 32.54
N LEU A 149 24.76 70.45 32.52
CA LEU A 149 24.55 69.33 33.43
C LEU A 149 25.37 68.12 32.97
N SER A 150 26.30 67.66 33.81
CA SER A 150 27.07 66.45 33.52
C SER A 150 26.35 65.26 34.14
N LEU A 151 25.76 64.43 33.27
CA LEU A 151 25.04 63.21 33.65
C LEU A 151 25.81 61.99 33.17
N PHE A 152 26.14 61.08 34.07
CA PHE A 152 26.81 59.83 33.70
C PHE A 152 26.35 58.66 34.57
N ILE A 153 26.45 57.46 34.00
CA ILE A 153 26.16 56.19 34.67
C ILE A 153 27.47 55.68 35.27
N ASP A 154 27.41 55.11 36.47
CA ASP A 154 28.58 54.50 37.11
C ASP A 154 29.12 53.34 36.25
N PRO A 155 30.42 53.32 35.89
CA PRO A 155 31.01 52.24 35.09
C PRO A 155 30.94 50.85 35.75
N PHE A 156 30.79 50.80 37.08
CA PHE A 156 30.74 49.57 37.87
C PHE A 156 29.33 49.20 38.32
N ASP A 157 28.37 50.12 38.21
CA ASP A 157 26.97 49.92 38.58
C ASP A 157 26.01 50.55 37.56
N ASN A 158 25.50 49.72 36.66
CA ASN A 158 24.56 50.12 35.62
C ASN A 158 23.20 50.62 36.16
N GLY A 159 22.93 50.47 37.46
CA GLY A 159 21.74 51.00 38.12
C GLY A 159 21.95 52.38 38.75
N SER A 160 23.18 52.91 38.74
CA SER A 160 23.50 54.16 39.41
C SER A 160 23.77 55.33 38.47
N ILE A 161 23.05 56.42 38.70
CA ILE A 161 23.15 57.65 37.91
C ILE A 161 23.70 58.75 38.80
N ILE A 162 24.74 59.42 38.31
CA ILE A 162 25.39 60.53 38.98
C ILE A 162 25.13 61.79 38.18
N ILE A 163 24.62 62.82 38.88
CA ILE A 163 24.34 64.14 38.33
C ILE A 163 25.25 65.15 39.03
N ASP A 164 26.15 65.75 38.27
CA ASP A 164 26.97 66.88 38.74
C ASP A 164 26.28 68.18 38.32
N ASN A 165 25.79 68.92 39.32
CA ASN A 165 25.14 70.21 39.11
C ASN A 165 26.18 71.33 38.99
N ILE A 166 25.79 72.42 38.32
CA ILE A 166 26.63 73.58 38.04
C ILE A 166 27.08 74.28 39.33
N ASN A 167 26.33 74.09 40.42
CA ASN A 167 26.59 74.65 41.74
C ASN A 167 27.59 73.83 42.57
N GLY A 168 28.13 72.74 42.03
CA GLY A 168 29.04 71.82 42.74
C GLY A 168 28.34 70.70 43.52
N ASP A 169 27.00 70.72 43.58
CA ASP A 169 26.22 69.64 44.20
C ASP A 169 26.22 68.39 43.34
N ARG A 170 26.62 67.26 43.93
CA ARG A 170 26.55 65.93 43.30
C ARG A 170 25.37 65.15 43.87
N ARG A 171 24.50 64.64 42.99
CA ARG A 171 23.39 63.74 43.38
C ARG A 171 23.59 62.37 42.78
N LYS A 172 23.32 61.33 43.58
CA LYS A 172 23.34 59.93 43.16
C LYS A 172 21.92 59.37 43.24
N PHE A 173 21.46 58.74 42.17
CA PHE A 173 20.19 58.04 42.10
C PHE A 173 20.42 56.57 41.79
N ASN A 174 19.60 55.70 42.39
CA ASN A 174 19.66 54.27 42.19
C ASN A 174 18.36 53.80 41.54
N CYS A 175 18.50 52.91 40.56
CA CYS A 175 17.42 52.29 39.81
C CYS A 175 17.85 50.87 39.41
N ASP A 176 16.94 50.07 38.85
CA ASP A 176 17.25 48.70 38.43
C ASP A 176 18.24 48.67 37.26
N ARG A 177 18.11 49.62 36.33
CA ARG A 177 19.04 49.84 35.23
C ARG A 177 18.85 51.21 34.59
N ALA A 178 19.97 51.84 34.26
CA ALA A 178 20.06 53.09 33.53
C ALA A 178 20.54 52.86 32.09
N PHE A 179 19.94 53.58 31.14
CA PHE A 179 20.29 53.56 29.72
C PHE A 179 20.83 54.93 29.32
N ASN A 180 22.05 54.98 28.82
CA ASN A 180 22.66 56.21 28.32
C ASN A 180 22.11 56.59 26.93
N GLU A 181 22.54 57.75 26.43
CA GLU A 181 22.13 58.32 25.14
C GLU A 181 22.47 57.41 23.93
N LYS A 182 23.42 56.49 24.06
CA LYS A 182 23.81 55.56 22.99
C LYS A 182 22.87 54.37 22.87
N HIS A 183 22.03 54.11 23.87
CA HIS A 183 21.10 52.98 23.84
C HIS A 183 19.89 53.28 22.95
N THR A 184 19.59 52.34 22.07
CA THR A 184 18.49 52.40 21.10
C THR A 184 17.17 51.96 21.71
N GLN A 185 16.08 52.13 20.97
CA GLN A 185 14.76 51.63 21.39
C GLN A 185 14.74 50.10 21.53
N SER A 186 15.48 49.39 20.68
CA SER A 186 15.60 47.92 20.72
C SER A 186 16.30 47.44 21.99
N ASP A 187 17.26 48.21 22.51
CA ASP A 187 17.96 47.86 23.76
C ASP A 187 17.03 47.97 24.97
N VAL A 188 16.06 48.88 24.93
CA VAL A 188 15.10 49.11 26.01
C VAL A 188 13.91 48.14 25.91
N SER A 189 13.51 47.71 24.71
CA SER A 189 12.36 46.82 24.53
C SER A 189 12.58 45.43 25.14
N ILE A 190 13.83 44.98 25.29
CA ILE A 190 14.20 43.70 25.92
C ILE A 190 13.72 43.60 27.39
N ILE A 191 13.45 44.73 28.04
CA ILE A 191 13.03 44.79 29.43
C ILE A 191 11.54 44.46 29.60
N VAL A 192 10.74 44.66 28.56
CA VAL A 192 9.29 44.43 28.56
C VAL A 192 9.03 43.00 28.11
N ILE A 193 9.09 42.04 29.04
CA ILE A 193 8.66 40.65 28.84
C ILE A 193 7.67 40.29 29.94
#